data_AF-A0A8R1J2N8-F1
#
_entry.id   AF-A0A8R1J2N8-F1
#
_cell.length_a   1.000
_cell.length_b   1.000
_cell.length_c   1.000
_cell.angle_alpha   90.00
_cell.angle_beta   90.00
_cell.angle_gamma   90.00
#
_symmetry.space_group_name_H-M   'P 1'
#
loop_
_entity.id
_entity.type
_entity.pdbx_description
1 polymer ?
#
loop_
_entity_poly.entity_id
_entity_poly.type
_entity_poly.pdbx_seq_one_letter_code
_entity_poly.pdbx_strand_id
1 'polypeptide(L)'
;MMTKNLLNTFKAKKQTDFYEVLKLAESPELKGGAMQELCLSVAFCLARSGKLERSSPTTINARLEASHIFNVSDAQKCDKTVELPGGKQVRISSLIKPSMTSSWIGKTIEKSIGLSTIDILSEIRLRDEFFELYAFPDSNRHTLYPKVEAQFVDALAMCLHVGFGVKDDAWALPCLTSHIKRVCRNYICRARSVVDNIDSLLESFNNNFKI
;
A
#
# COMPACT_ATOMS: atom_id res chain seq x y z
N MET A 1 -37.10 2.36 29.77
CA MET A 1 -36.90 2.88 28.39
C MET A 1 -35.43 3.22 28.09
N MET A 2 -34.69 3.86 29.02
CA MET A 2 -33.25 4.22 28.86
C MET A 2 -32.31 3.05 28.54
N THR A 3 -32.49 1.89 29.18
CA THR A 3 -31.61 0.72 29.00
C THR A 3 -31.68 0.11 27.60
N LYS A 4 -32.85 0.12 26.95
CA LYS A 4 -33.01 -0.34 25.55
C LYS A 4 -32.35 0.61 24.54
N ASN A 5 -32.37 1.92 24.79
CA ASN A 5 -31.71 2.89 23.92
C ASN A 5 -30.19 2.79 24.00
N LEU A 6 -29.63 2.61 25.21
CA LEU A 6 -28.19 2.38 25.40
C LEU A 6 -27.70 1.12 24.67
N LEU A 7 -28.44 0.02 24.78
CA LEU A 7 -28.13 -1.23 24.07
C LEU A 7 -28.17 -1.08 22.55
N ASN A 8 -29.04 -0.21 22.02
CA ASN A 8 -29.10 0.07 20.58
C ASN A 8 -27.97 0.99 20.12
N THR A 9 -27.49 1.93 20.95
CA THR A 9 -26.32 2.76 20.62
C THR A 9 -25.01 1.97 20.56
N PHE A 10 -24.85 0.92 21.37
CA PHE A 10 -23.68 0.03 21.28
C PHE A 10 -23.63 -0.81 19.98
N LYS A 11 -24.76 -0.95 19.27
CA LYS A 11 -24.82 -1.66 17.98
C LYS A 11 -24.41 -0.78 16.80
N ALA A 12 -24.49 0.55 16.95
CA ALA A 12 -24.03 1.47 15.93
C ALA A 12 -22.52 1.71 16.11
N LYS A 13 -21.71 1.32 15.12
CA LYS A 13 -20.28 1.69 15.04
C LYS A 13 -20.12 3.19 14.75
N LYS A 14 -20.62 4.04 15.63
CA LYS A 14 -20.43 5.48 15.55
C LYS A 14 -19.07 5.79 16.21
N GLN A 15 -18.22 6.51 15.49
CA GLN A 15 -16.90 6.89 15.97
C GLN A 15 -17.04 7.62 17.31
N THR A 16 -16.35 7.14 18.35
CA THR A 16 -16.44 7.71 19.70
C THR A 16 -15.90 9.14 19.69
N ASP A 17 -16.76 10.12 19.98
CA ASP A 17 -16.40 11.53 19.95
C ASP A 17 -15.75 11.96 21.27
N PHE A 18 -14.41 11.99 21.26
CA PHE A 18 -13.63 12.41 22.43
C PHE A 18 -13.63 13.94 22.64
N TYR A 19 -14.10 14.74 21.68
CA TYR A 19 -14.15 16.21 21.81
C TYR A 19 -15.19 16.66 22.83
N GLU A 20 -16.29 15.95 22.99
CA GLU A 20 -17.29 16.27 24.03
C GLU A 20 -16.69 16.12 25.44
N VAL A 21 -15.85 15.10 25.64
CA VAL A 21 -15.15 14.86 26.91
C VAL A 21 -14.11 15.94 27.18
N LEU A 22 -13.43 16.43 26.13
CA LEU A 22 -12.50 17.56 26.26
C LEU A 22 -13.20 18.87 26.60
N LYS A 23 -14.36 19.14 25.98
CA LYS A 23 -15.20 20.31 26.32
C LYS A 23 -15.69 20.27 27.76
N LEU A 24 -16.05 19.08 28.26
CA LEU A 24 -16.39 18.86 29.67
C LEU A 24 -15.19 19.15 30.58
N ALA A 25 -13.98 18.69 30.23
CA ALA A 25 -12.77 18.95 31.01
C ALA A 25 -12.38 20.45 31.07
N GLU A 26 -12.81 21.25 30.10
CA GLU A 26 -12.59 22.70 30.05
C GLU A 26 -13.67 23.52 30.77
N SER A 27 -14.73 22.87 31.26
CA SER A 27 -15.80 23.55 31.98
C SER A 27 -15.29 24.19 33.28
N PRO A 28 -15.82 25.38 33.65
CA PRO A 28 -15.35 26.13 34.82
C PRO A 28 -15.58 25.40 36.15
N GLU A 29 -16.51 24.44 36.18
CA GLU A 29 -16.83 23.63 37.36
C GLU A 29 -15.81 22.52 37.64
N LEU A 30 -15.09 22.07 36.61
CA LEU A 30 -14.17 20.93 36.70
C LEU A 30 -12.70 21.36 36.68
N LYS A 31 -12.43 22.58 36.20
CA LYS A 31 -11.09 23.13 36.00
C LYS A 31 -10.28 23.20 37.31
N GLY A 32 -9.12 22.56 37.30
CA GLY A 32 -8.17 22.51 38.42
C GLY A 32 -8.42 21.40 39.44
N GLY A 33 -9.43 20.54 39.24
CA GLY A 33 -9.77 19.44 40.14
C GLY A 33 -9.41 18.05 39.60
N ALA A 34 -9.42 17.05 40.47
CA ALA A 34 -9.18 15.64 40.11
C ALA A 34 -10.13 15.12 39.01
N MET A 35 -11.34 15.69 38.92
CA MET A 35 -12.30 15.33 37.88
C MET A 35 -11.89 15.83 36.48
N GLN A 36 -11.15 16.93 36.37
CA GLN A 36 -10.56 17.35 35.09
C GLN A 36 -9.49 16.35 34.63
N GLU A 37 -8.62 15.90 35.54
CA GLU A 37 -7.59 14.91 35.21
C GLU A 37 -8.20 13.58 34.74
N LEU A 38 -9.29 13.15 35.37
CA LEU A 38 -10.05 11.97 34.94
C LEU A 38 -10.66 12.17 33.56
N CYS A 39 -11.32 13.30 33.29
CA CYS A 39 -11.88 13.60 31.97
C CYS A 39 -10.80 13.65 30.88
N LEU A 40 -9.65 14.27 31.15
CA LEU A 40 -8.51 14.30 30.22
C LEU A 40 -7.94 12.90 29.97
N SER A 41 -7.83 12.07 31.02
CA SER A 41 -7.36 10.69 30.90
C SER A 41 -8.31 9.83 30.07
N VAL A 42 -9.62 9.99 30.26
CA VAL A 42 -10.66 9.32 29.46
C VAL A 42 -10.61 9.78 28.02
N ALA A 43 -10.51 11.08 27.76
CA ALA A 43 -10.36 11.62 26.40
C ALA A 43 -9.10 11.09 25.70
N PHE A 44 -7.98 10.98 26.42
CA PHE A 44 -6.74 10.40 25.91
C PHE A 44 -6.89 8.91 25.56
N CYS A 45 -7.50 8.12 26.46
CA CYS A 45 -7.78 6.70 26.23
C CYS A 45 -8.72 6.49 25.03
N LEU A 46 -9.75 7.32 24.88
CA LEU A 46 -10.67 7.29 23.75
C LEU A 46 -9.98 7.68 22.44
N ALA A 47 -9.16 8.73 22.44
CA ALA A 47 -8.39 9.14 21.27
C ALA A 47 -7.38 8.05 20.84
N ARG A 48 -6.73 7.39 21.80
CA ARG A 48 -5.82 6.27 21.54
C ARG A 48 -6.54 5.04 21.04
N SER A 49 -7.70 4.71 21.61
CA SER A 49 -8.54 3.58 21.18
C SER A 49 -9.11 3.82 19.78
N GLY A 50 -9.56 5.04 19.47
CA GLY A 50 -10.00 5.42 18.13
C GLY A 50 -8.87 5.39 17.09
N LYS A 51 -7.63 5.74 17.48
CA LYS A 51 -6.45 5.50 16.64
C LYS A 51 -6.18 4.01 16.46
N LEU A 52 -6.33 3.21 17.51
CA LEU A 52 -6.16 1.77 17.48
C LEU A 52 -7.18 1.07 16.57
N GLU A 53 -8.44 1.55 16.55
CA GLU A 53 -9.51 1.10 15.67
C GLU A 53 -9.28 1.56 14.22
N ARG A 54 -8.79 2.78 13.99
CA ARG A 54 -8.36 3.22 12.65
C ARG A 54 -7.15 2.43 12.14
N SER A 55 -6.27 2.01 13.04
CA SER A 55 -5.15 1.10 12.73
C SER A 55 -5.55 -0.38 12.85
N SER A 56 -6.79 -0.69 13.23
CA SER A 56 -7.24 -2.07 13.24
C SER A 56 -7.26 -2.52 11.79
N PRO A 57 -6.61 -3.64 11.46
CA PRO A 57 -6.61 -4.14 10.10
C PRO A 57 -8.07 -4.28 9.71
N THR A 58 -8.44 -3.66 8.59
CA THR A 58 -9.65 -3.99 7.85
C THR A 58 -9.80 -5.50 7.90
N THR A 59 -10.99 -5.96 8.24
CA THR A 59 -11.33 -7.33 8.60
C THR A 59 -10.78 -8.33 7.56
N ILE A 60 -9.55 -8.80 7.75
CA ILE A 60 -8.95 -9.91 7.00
C ILE A 60 -8.82 -11.04 8.02
N ASN A 61 -9.96 -11.61 8.37
CA ASN A 61 -10.03 -12.98 8.87
C ASN A 61 -10.04 -13.97 7.69
N ALA A 62 -9.50 -13.59 6.52
CA ALA A 62 -9.04 -14.58 5.57
C ALA A 62 -7.81 -15.21 6.21
N ARG A 63 -7.87 -16.52 6.50
CA ARG A 63 -6.68 -17.31 6.82
C ARG A 63 -5.61 -16.88 5.81
N LEU A 64 -4.53 -16.27 6.28
CA LEU A 64 -3.43 -15.86 5.42
C LEU A 64 -2.81 -17.14 4.88
N GLU A 65 -3.31 -17.62 3.74
CA GLU A 65 -2.79 -18.80 3.07
C GLU A 65 -1.29 -18.55 2.83
N ALA A 66 -0.49 -19.55 3.19
CA ALA A 66 0.93 -19.52 2.89
C ALA A 66 1.08 -19.45 1.36
N SER A 67 2.00 -18.60 0.91
CA SER A 67 2.35 -18.54 -0.50
C SER A 67 2.76 -19.91 -1.03
N HIS A 68 2.18 -20.28 -2.15
CA HIS A 68 2.62 -21.44 -2.92
C HIS A 68 3.93 -21.13 -3.65
N ILE A 69 4.58 -22.19 -4.16
CA ILE A 69 5.75 -22.06 -5.02
C ILE A 69 5.34 -21.25 -6.25
N PHE A 70 6.11 -20.19 -6.57
CA PHE A 70 5.83 -19.35 -7.72
C PHE A 70 6.07 -20.11 -9.03
N ASN A 71 5.04 -20.26 -9.85
CA ASN A 71 5.13 -20.91 -11.15
C ASN A 71 5.47 -19.89 -12.25
N VAL A 72 6.75 -19.84 -12.62
CA VAL A 72 7.26 -18.96 -13.69
C VAL A 72 6.62 -19.29 -15.05
N SER A 73 6.38 -20.57 -15.34
CA SER A 73 5.81 -21.00 -16.62
C SER A 73 4.37 -20.53 -16.79
N ASP A 74 3.58 -20.53 -15.72
CA ASP A 74 2.21 -20.02 -15.78
C ASP A 74 2.20 -18.48 -15.87
N ALA A 75 3.07 -17.81 -15.11
CA ALA A 75 3.25 -16.37 -15.21
C ALA A 75 3.66 -15.91 -16.62
N GLN A 76 4.50 -16.69 -17.33
CA GLN A 76 4.92 -16.40 -18.70
C GLN A 76 3.77 -16.42 -19.72
N LYS A 77 2.72 -17.21 -19.48
CA LYS A 77 1.55 -17.33 -20.38
C LYS A 77 0.69 -16.07 -20.39
N CYS A 78 0.57 -15.40 -19.25
CA CYS A 78 -0.21 -14.16 -19.13
C CYS A 78 0.62 -12.90 -19.33
N ASP A 79 1.93 -13.04 -19.49
CA ASP A 79 2.85 -11.91 -19.53
C ASP A 79 2.75 -11.13 -20.84
N LYS A 80 2.72 -9.81 -20.72
CA LYS A 80 2.61 -8.86 -21.84
C LYS A 80 3.79 -7.92 -21.79
N THR A 81 4.28 -7.53 -22.97
CA THR A 81 5.24 -6.43 -23.08
C THR A 81 4.54 -5.13 -22.70
N VAL A 82 5.10 -4.41 -21.73
CA VAL A 82 4.60 -3.13 -21.24
C VAL A 82 5.70 -2.08 -21.37
N GLU A 83 5.30 -0.84 -21.68
CA GLU A 83 6.25 0.27 -21.83
C GLU A 83 6.34 1.07 -20.54
N LEU A 84 7.57 1.43 -20.17
CA LEU A 84 7.85 2.36 -19.09
C LEU A 84 7.91 3.80 -19.63
N PRO A 85 7.71 4.82 -18.77
CA PRO A 85 7.72 6.22 -19.21
C PRO A 85 9.01 6.65 -19.93
N GLY A 86 10.16 6.05 -19.61
CA GLY A 86 11.43 6.27 -20.32
C GLY A 86 11.57 5.51 -21.64
N GLY A 87 10.47 5.03 -22.24
CA GLY A 87 10.46 4.32 -23.53
C GLY A 87 11.00 2.88 -23.48
N LYS A 88 11.33 2.36 -22.30
CA LYS A 88 11.84 0.98 -22.15
C LYS A 88 10.70 -0.01 -22.14
N GLN A 89 10.78 -1.00 -23.01
CA GLN A 89 9.86 -2.13 -23.04
C GLN A 89 10.32 -3.20 -22.05
N VAL A 90 9.39 -3.66 -21.22
CA VAL A 90 9.66 -4.63 -20.16
C VAL A 90 8.66 -5.76 -20.25
N ARG A 91 9.17 -6.98 -20.05
CA ARG A 91 8.38 -8.19 -19.92
C ARG A 91 8.57 -8.74 -18.51
N ILE A 92 7.51 -8.81 -17.72
CA ILE A 92 7.62 -8.96 -16.26
C ILE A 92 8.18 -10.32 -15.87
N SER A 93 7.73 -11.40 -16.52
CA SER A 93 8.24 -12.76 -16.26
C SER A 93 9.73 -12.89 -16.58
N SER A 94 10.28 -12.09 -17.50
CA SER A 94 11.72 -12.09 -17.83
C SER A 94 12.61 -11.45 -16.75
N LEU A 95 12.00 -10.68 -15.83
CA LEU A 95 12.70 -10.11 -14.69
C LEU A 95 12.80 -11.09 -13.53
N ILE A 96 11.97 -12.13 -13.53
CA ILE A 96 11.89 -13.11 -12.44
C ILE A 96 13.00 -14.13 -12.61
N LYS A 97 14.04 -14.03 -11.78
CA LYS A 97 15.11 -15.02 -11.71
C LYS A 97 14.70 -16.19 -10.81
N PRO A 98 15.06 -17.44 -11.15
CA PRO A 98 14.77 -18.59 -10.29
C PRO A 98 15.28 -18.44 -8.85
N SER A 99 16.43 -17.77 -8.66
CA SER A 99 17.00 -17.50 -7.35
C SER A 99 16.07 -16.67 -6.45
N MET A 100 15.30 -15.73 -7.02
CA MET A 100 14.38 -14.86 -6.27
C MET A 100 13.20 -15.65 -5.72
N THR A 101 12.67 -16.58 -6.51
CA THR A 101 11.46 -17.36 -6.16
C THR A 101 11.61 -18.15 -4.86
N SER A 102 12.83 -18.58 -4.53
CA SER A 102 13.11 -19.29 -3.28
C SER A 102 12.84 -18.41 -2.04
N SER A 103 13.09 -17.11 -2.14
CA SER A 103 12.90 -16.15 -1.06
C SER A 103 11.43 -15.80 -0.82
N TRP A 104 10.53 -16.14 -1.76
CA TRP A 104 9.12 -15.80 -1.67
C TRP A 104 8.30 -16.85 -0.91
N ILE A 105 8.84 -18.06 -0.75
CA ILE A 105 8.15 -19.22 -0.16
C ILE A 105 8.07 -19.08 1.37
N GLY A 106 7.03 -19.69 1.97
CA GLY A 106 6.88 -19.82 3.43
C GLY A 106 6.40 -18.55 4.14
N LYS A 107 6.09 -17.50 3.39
CA LYS A 107 5.47 -16.27 3.88
C LYS A 107 3.99 -16.25 3.51
N THR A 108 3.23 -15.36 4.14
CA THR A 108 1.84 -15.11 3.74
C THR A 108 1.79 -14.59 2.31
N ILE A 109 0.73 -14.92 1.58
CA ILE A 109 0.59 -14.50 0.17
C ILE A 109 0.79 -12.99 -0.03
N GLU A 110 0.27 -12.17 0.89
CA GLU A 110 0.47 -10.72 0.89
C GLU A 110 1.95 -10.32 0.98
N LYS A 111 2.70 -10.93 1.90
CA LYS A 111 4.14 -10.63 2.07
C LYS A 111 4.95 -11.11 0.87
N SER A 112 4.60 -12.26 0.30
CA SER A 112 5.29 -12.82 -0.88
C SER A 112 5.08 -11.94 -2.11
N ILE A 113 3.86 -11.41 -2.28
CA ILE A 113 3.56 -10.45 -3.34
C ILE A 113 4.30 -9.12 -3.13
N GLY A 114 4.36 -8.63 -1.90
CA GLY A 114 5.15 -7.43 -1.59
C GLY A 114 6.65 -7.60 -1.89
N LEU A 115 7.24 -8.73 -1.49
CA LEU A 115 8.65 -9.03 -1.73
C LEU A 115 8.95 -9.25 -3.22
N SER A 116 8.16 -10.08 -3.90
CA SER A 116 8.31 -10.29 -5.34
C SER A 116 8.15 -9.00 -6.14
N THR A 117 7.25 -8.11 -5.74
CA THR A 117 7.14 -6.78 -6.33
C THR A 117 8.44 -6.00 -6.17
N ILE A 118 8.99 -5.91 -4.95
CA ILE A 118 10.24 -5.18 -4.68
C ILE A 118 11.40 -5.75 -5.50
N ASP A 119 11.51 -7.07 -5.53
CA ASP A 119 12.51 -7.82 -6.29
C ASP A 119 12.44 -7.48 -7.78
N ILE A 120 11.24 -7.55 -8.38
CA ILE A 120 11.02 -7.20 -9.79
C ILE A 120 11.37 -5.73 -10.05
N LEU A 121 10.95 -4.80 -9.18
CA LEU A 121 11.30 -3.38 -9.32
C LEU A 121 12.81 -3.14 -9.20
N SER A 122 13.51 -3.91 -8.37
CA SER A 122 14.97 -3.82 -8.27
C SER A 122 15.67 -4.21 -9.58
N GLU A 123 15.15 -5.22 -10.28
CA GLU A 123 15.65 -5.61 -11.60
C GLU A 123 15.37 -4.56 -12.67
N ILE A 124 14.22 -3.89 -12.60
CA ILE A 124 13.90 -2.76 -13.49
C ILE A 124 14.86 -1.60 -13.23
N ARG A 125 15.06 -1.25 -11.96
CA ARG A 125 15.96 -0.17 -11.55
C ARG A 125 17.39 -0.37 -12.06
N LEU A 126 17.90 -1.60 -12.07
CA LEU A 126 19.23 -1.91 -12.61
C LEU A 126 19.33 -1.70 -14.14
N ARG A 127 18.20 -1.75 -14.86
CA ARG A 127 18.13 -1.63 -16.32
C ARG A 127 17.65 -0.26 -16.77
N ASP A 128 17.05 0.51 -15.86
CA ASP A 128 16.45 1.80 -16.13
C ASP A 128 16.95 2.90 -15.19
N GLU A 129 17.87 3.72 -15.72
CA GLU A 129 18.48 4.87 -15.08
C GLU A 129 17.49 6.00 -14.70
N PHE A 130 16.29 6.01 -15.27
CA PHE A 130 15.26 6.98 -14.93
C PHE A 130 14.19 6.43 -13.97
N PHE A 131 14.33 5.19 -13.50
CA PHE A 131 13.30 4.50 -12.74
C PHE A 131 12.91 5.24 -11.44
N GLU A 132 13.86 5.91 -10.79
CA GLU A 132 13.62 6.69 -9.56
C GLU A 132 12.71 7.91 -9.79
N LEU A 133 12.57 8.38 -11.03
CA LEU A 133 11.69 9.48 -11.39
C LEU A 133 10.25 9.03 -11.55
N TYR A 134 9.95 7.73 -11.64
CA TYR A 134 8.60 7.28 -11.92
C TYR A 134 7.62 7.52 -10.76
N ALA A 135 6.35 7.72 -11.11
CA ALA A 135 5.26 7.91 -10.17
C ALA A 135 4.19 6.83 -10.33
N PHE A 136 3.79 6.26 -9.20
CA PHE A 136 2.65 5.33 -9.08
C PHE A 136 1.51 6.01 -8.31
N PRO A 137 0.73 6.91 -8.94
CA PRO A 137 -0.32 7.64 -8.25
C PRO A 137 -1.55 6.77 -7.96
N ASP A 138 -2.18 6.96 -6.79
CA ASP A 138 -3.49 6.34 -6.45
C ASP A 138 -4.66 7.05 -7.14
N SER A 139 -4.45 8.26 -7.64
CA SER A 139 -5.49 9.14 -8.17
C SER A 139 -4.96 10.00 -9.31
N ASN A 140 -5.84 10.67 -10.05
CA ASN A 140 -5.46 11.60 -11.12
C ASN A 140 -4.83 12.92 -10.64
N ARG A 141 -4.35 13.00 -9.39
CA ARG A 141 -3.65 14.17 -8.89
C ARG A 141 -2.44 14.49 -9.77
N HIS A 142 -2.13 15.78 -9.87
CA HIS A 142 -0.95 16.25 -10.58
C HIS A 142 0.29 15.73 -9.85
N THR A 143 1.24 15.18 -10.60
CA THR A 143 2.54 14.71 -10.09
C THR A 143 3.63 15.45 -10.84
N LEU A 144 4.70 15.83 -10.15
CA LEU A 144 5.90 16.43 -10.77
C LEU A 144 6.70 15.44 -11.62
N TYR A 145 6.33 14.17 -11.54
CA TYR A 145 7.09 13.02 -12.00
C TYR A 145 6.31 12.25 -13.06
N PRO A 146 7.00 11.63 -14.05
CA PRO A 146 6.40 10.78 -15.07
C PRO A 146 5.52 9.69 -14.46
N LYS A 147 4.27 9.60 -14.89
CA LYS A 147 3.32 8.59 -14.39
C LYS A 147 3.54 7.27 -15.09
N VAL A 148 3.67 6.19 -14.31
CA VAL A 148 3.64 4.84 -14.86
C VAL A 148 2.23 4.51 -15.29
N GLU A 149 2.09 3.96 -16.49
CA GLU A 149 0.78 3.58 -17.02
C GLU A 149 0.11 2.49 -16.18
N ALA A 150 -1.23 2.52 -16.14
CA ALA A 150 -2.01 1.50 -15.46
C ALA A 150 -1.71 0.09 -16.01
N GLN A 151 -1.45 -0.02 -17.31
CA GLN A 151 -1.15 -1.27 -17.99
C GLN A 151 0.05 -2.01 -17.38
N PHE A 152 1.09 -1.29 -16.97
CA PHE A 152 2.24 -1.88 -16.31
C PHE A 152 1.85 -2.53 -14.97
N VAL A 153 1.07 -1.82 -14.16
CA VAL A 153 0.64 -2.31 -12.85
C VAL A 153 -0.31 -3.50 -13.01
N ASP A 154 -1.22 -3.44 -13.98
CA ASP A 154 -2.17 -4.52 -14.25
C ASP A 154 -1.46 -5.77 -14.77
N ALA A 155 -0.44 -5.61 -15.63
CA ALA A 155 0.40 -6.71 -16.07
C ALA A 155 1.18 -7.33 -14.89
N LEU A 156 1.71 -6.51 -13.99
CA LEU A 156 2.42 -6.98 -12.80
C LEU A 156 1.48 -7.74 -11.86
N ALA A 157 0.30 -7.21 -11.61
CA ALA A 157 -0.72 -7.85 -10.81
C ALA A 157 -1.14 -9.19 -11.41
N MET A 158 -1.39 -9.25 -12.72
CA MET A 158 -1.78 -10.48 -13.40
C MET A 158 -0.67 -11.54 -13.33
N CYS A 159 0.58 -11.13 -13.57
CA CYS A 159 1.75 -12.01 -13.50
C CYS A 159 1.91 -12.63 -12.11
N LEU A 160 1.78 -11.82 -11.05
CA LEU A 160 1.87 -12.31 -9.68
C LEU A 160 0.65 -13.15 -9.27
N HIS A 161 -0.55 -12.77 -9.71
CA HIS A 161 -1.78 -13.51 -9.45
C HIS A 161 -1.70 -14.94 -10.01
N VAL A 162 -1.33 -15.08 -11.29
CA VAL A 162 -1.18 -16.38 -11.95
C VAL A 162 0.02 -17.14 -11.38
N GLY A 163 1.16 -16.46 -11.22
CA GLY A 163 2.39 -17.10 -10.76
C GLY A 163 2.28 -17.68 -9.34
N PHE A 164 1.56 -17.02 -8.43
CA PHE A 164 1.29 -17.58 -7.09
C PHE A 164 0.05 -18.47 -7.02
N GLY A 165 -0.72 -18.59 -8.10
CA GLY A 165 -1.99 -19.33 -8.10
C GLY A 165 -3.00 -18.74 -7.12
N VAL A 166 -3.06 -17.42 -7.00
CA VAL A 166 -3.99 -16.73 -6.10
C VAL A 166 -5.42 -17.04 -6.55
N LYS A 167 -6.26 -17.50 -5.61
CA LYS A 167 -7.68 -17.70 -5.88
C LYS A 167 -8.41 -16.37 -5.83
N ASP A 168 -9.35 -16.17 -6.75
CA ASP A 168 -10.17 -14.95 -6.83
C ASP A 168 -10.91 -14.65 -5.50
N ASP A 169 -11.27 -15.68 -4.75
CA ASP A 169 -11.94 -15.57 -3.44
C ASP A 169 -11.03 -15.03 -2.32
N ALA A 170 -9.71 -15.30 -2.41
CA ALA A 170 -8.75 -14.93 -1.37
C ALA A 170 -8.20 -13.52 -1.59
N TRP A 171 -7.94 -13.16 -2.86
CA TRP A 171 -7.43 -11.85 -3.22
C TRP A 171 -7.84 -11.45 -4.64
N ALA A 172 -9.00 -10.80 -4.74
CA ALA A 172 -9.48 -10.26 -6.00
C ALA A 172 -8.44 -9.32 -6.64
N LEU A 173 -8.30 -9.41 -7.96
CA LEU A 173 -7.32 -8.66 -8.75
C LEU A 173 -7.27 -7.15 -8.44
N PRO A 174 -8.40 -6.42 -8.21
CA PRO A 174 -8.34 -5.00 -7.83
C PRO A 174 -7.67 -4.74 -6.48
N CYS A 175 -7.87 -5.61 -5.49
CA CYS A 175 -7.21 -5.52 -4.19
C CYS A 175 -5.71 -5.77 -4.33
N LEU A 176 -5.33 -6.73 -5.17
CA LEU A 176 -3.93 -6.99 -5.50
C LEU A 176 -3.26 -5.80 -6.20
N THR A 177 -3.90 -5.24 -7.22
CA THR A 177 -3.41 -4.04 -7.94
C THR A 177 -3.21 -2.87 -6.98
N SER A 178 -4.14 -2.63 -6.06
CA SER A 178 -4.02 -1.59 -5.03
C SER A 178 -2.83 -1.84 -4.08
N HIS A 179 -2.66 -3.08 -3.62
CA HIS A 179 -1.53 -3.47 -2.79
C HIS A 179 -0.19 -3.24 -3.53
N ILE A 180 -0.08 -3.68 -4.78
CA ILE A 180 1.11 -3.51 -5.62
C ILE A 180 1.42 -2.02 -5.84
N LYS A 181 0.44 -1.18 -6.19
CA LYS A 181 0.65 0.28 -6.33
C LYS A 181 1.25 0.90 -5.08
N ARG A 182 0.73 0.51 -3.91
CA ARG A 182 1.25 0.97 -2.61
C ARG A 182 2.70 0.54 -2.39
N VAL A 183 3.04 -0.71 -2.71
CA VAL A 183 4.42 -1.23 -2.60
C VAL A 183 5.35 -0.48 -3.57
N CYS A 184 4.96 -0.31 -4.83
CA CYS A 184 5.75 0.42 -5.82
C CYS A 184 6.04 1.87 -5.40
N ARG A 185 5.02 2.57 -4.91
CA ARG A 185 5.18 3.93 -4.41
C ARG A 185 6.16 3.99 -3.24
N ASN A 186 5.98 3.12 -2.25
CA ASN A 186 6.86 3.10 -1.08
C ASN A 186 8.30 2.78 -1.45
N TYR A 187 8.51 1.87 -2.41
CA TYR A 187 9.82 1.53 -2.94
C TYR A 187 10.49 2.74 -3.60
N ILE A 188 9.81 3.41 -4.54
CA ILE A 188 10.36 4.59 -5.21
C ILE A 188 10.59 5.75 -4.25
N CYS A 189 9.67 6.04 -3.33
CA CYS A 189 9.86 7.12 -2.37
C CYS A 189 11.13 6.91 -1.53
N ARG A 190 11.42 5.67 -1.13
CA ARG A 190 12.66 5.33 -0.41
C ARG A 190 13.89 5.37 -1.30
N ALA A 191 13.80 4.88 -2.53
CA ALA A 191 14.90 4.95 -3.49
C ALA A 191 15.28 6.41 -3.75
N ARG A 192 14.29 7.27 -3.96
CA ARG A 192 14.45 8.70 -4.22
C ARG A 192 15.07 9.45 -3.05
N SER A 193 14.76 9.11 -1.79
CA SER A 193 15.39 9.79 -0.65
C SER A 193 16.91 9.60 -0.54
N VAL A 194 17.49 8.70 -1.33
CA VAL A 194 18.92 8.38 -1.33
C VAL A 194 19.63 8.92 -2.58
N VAL A 195 18.89 9.40 -3.59
CA VAL A 195 19.47 9.90 -4.84
C VAL A 195 19.76 11.39 -4.71
N ASP A 196 21.04 11.75 -4.84
CA ASP A 196 21.47 13.13 -4.97
C ASP A 196 21.18 13.64 -6.39
N ASN A 197 20.82 14.93 -6.53
CA ASN A 197 20.57 15.59 -7.82
C ASN A 197 19.41 15.03 -8.66
N ILE A 198 18.28 14.72 -8.03
CA ILE A 198 17.05 14.30 -8.73
C ILE A 198 16.57 15.33 -9.76
N ASP A 199 16.77 16.62 -9.49
CA ASP A 199 16.31 17.69 -10.37
C ASP A 199 17.04 17.68 -11.72
N SER A 200 18.35 17.42 -11.74
CA SER A 200 19.11 17.31 -13.00
C SER A 200 18.75 16.05 -13.78
N LEU A 201 18.43 14.96 -13.08
CA LEU A 201 17.92 13.73 -13.69
C LEU A 201 16.55 13.98 -14.33
N LEU A 202 15.69 14.75 -13.67
CA LEU A 202 14.37 15.14 -14.19
C LEU A 202 14.47 16.05 -15.41
N GLU A 203 15.37 17.03 -15.40
CA GLU A 203 15.66 17.87 -16.57
C GLU A 203 16.16 17.03 -17.75
N SER A 204 17.10 16.12 -17.50
CA SER A 204 17.62 15.20 -18.51
C SER A 204 16.52 14.31 -19.10
N PHE A 205 15.62 13.81 -18.24
CA PHE A 205 14.46 13.04 -18.65
C PHE A 205 13.54 13.86 -19.56
N ASN A 206 13.15 15.07 -19.16
CA ASN A 206 12.24 15.92 -19.94
C ASN A 206 12.82 16.34 -21.29
N ASN A 207 14.14 16.48 -21.38
CA ASN A 207 14.83 16.79 -22.64
C ASN A 207 14.84 15.60 -23.62
N ASN A 208 14.99 14.38 -23.10
CA ASN A 208 15.08 13.15 -23.90
C ASN A 208 13.72 12.54 -24.24
N PHE A 209 12.76 12.67 -23.32
CA PHE A 209 11.43 12.10 -23.41
C PHE A 209 10.46 13.26 -23.22
N LYS A 210 10.01 13.85 -24.34
CA LYS A 210 9.00 14.91 -24.33
C LYS A 210 7.73 14.41 -23.63
N ILE A 211 7.54 14.81 -22.38
CA ILE A 211 6.25 14.77 -21.68
C ILE A 211 5.55 16.10 -21.89
#